data_AF-A0A7C7TBW6-F1
#
_entry.id   AF-A0A7C7TBW6-F1
#
_cell.length_a   1.000
_cell.length_b   1.000
_cell.length_c   1.000
_cell.angle_alpha   90.00
_cell.angle_beta   90.00
_cell.angle_gamma   90.00
#
_symmetry.space_group_name_H-M   'P 1'
#
loop_
_entity.id
_entity.type
_entity.pdbx_description
1 polymer ?
#
loop_
_entity_poly.entity_id
_entity_poly.type
_entity_poly.pdbx_seq_one_letter_code
_entity_poly.pdbx_strand_id
1 'polypeptide(L)'
;MDGLLIGRFQPFHLGHLDAVMFGLSKVENLWIGIGSSNKYNERRNPFSVDERREMIISSIEPSIIDSIKIFNIPDVDNHKKWAFHVDSIVPKYDLVFTNDEFTHILFEKHKSKVIPVPLKEREKFSGTNVRQLILDDKNWQDLVPKGAQKVLEKINAKERLKNL
;
A
#
# COMPACT_ATOMS: atom_id res chain seq x y z
N MET A 1 20.75 -2.94 4.29
CA MET A 1 19.63 -3.51 5.10
C MET A 1 18.36 -3.21 4.37
N ASP A 2 17.50 -4.21 4.17
CA ASP A 2 16.31 -4.09 3.34
C ASP A 2 15.03 -4.19 4.17
N GLY A 3 14.01 -3.43 3.78
CA GLY A 3 12.74 -3.38 4.48
C GLY A 3 11.57 -3.79 3.60
N LEU A 4 10.47 -4.23 4.21
CA LEU A 4 9.24 -4.59 3.52
C LEU A 4 8.06 -3.80 4.10
N LEU A 5 7.32 -3.10 3.24
CA LEU A 5 6.04 -2.45 3.55
C LEU A 5 4.95 -3.06 2.67
N ILE A 6 3.93 -3.65 3.28
CA ILE A 6 2.81 -4.25 2.55
C ILE A 6 1.54 -3.45 2.78
N GLY A 7 0.82 -3.18 1.70
CA GLY A 7 -0.49 -2.55 1.75
C GLY A 7 -1.32 -2.89 0.52
N ARG A 8 -2.64 -2.76 0.63
CA ARG A 8 -3.52 -2.91 -0.55
C ARG A 8 -3.49 -1.67 -1.45
N PHE A 9 -3.23 -0.50 -0.86
CA PHE A 9 -3.16 0.78 -1.56
C PHE A 9 -4.40 1.08 -2.41
N GLN A 10 -5.60 0.99 -1.81
CA GLN A 10 -6.90 1.16 -2.46
C GLN A 10 -7.65 2.43 -2.01
N PRO A 11 -7.20 3.65 -2.36
CA PRO A 11 -6.02 4.01 -3.16
C PRO A 11 -4.75 4.23 -2.32
N PHE A 12 -3.64 4.59 -2.98
CA PHE A 12 -2.45 5.15 -2.32
C PHE A 12 -2.80 6.55 -1.76
N HIS A 13 -2.43 6.82 -0.51
CA HIS A 13 -2.84 8.03 0.23
C HIS A 13 -1.69 8.57 1.08
N LEU A 14 -1.81 9.77 1.63
CA LEU A 14 -0.70 10.44 2.34
C LEU A 14 -0.16 9.63 3.52
N GLY A 15 -1.02 8.92 4.27
CA GLY A 15 -0.55 8.00 5.31
C GLY A 15 0.36 6.86 4.79
N HIS A 16 0.17 6.40 3.55
CA HIS A 16 1.06 5.42 2.94
C HIS A 16 2.37 6.05 2.48
N LEU A 17 2.33 7.29 1.96
CA LEU A 17 3.55 8.02 1.61
C LEU A 17 4.43 8.26 2.85
N ASP A 18 3.82 8.68 3.95
CA ASP A 18 4.52 8.85 5.24
C ASP A 18 5.12 7.52 5.72
N ALA A 19 4.41 6.39 5.53
CA ALA A 19 4.94 5.05 5.83
C ALA A 19 6.14 4.67 4.97
N VAL A 20 6.12 5.00 3.66
CA VAL A 20 7.24 4.78 2.74
C VAL A 20 8.45 5.60 3.17
N MET A 21 8.27 6.89 3.46
CA MET A 21 9.35 7.77 3.91
C MET A 21 9.93 7.32 5.26
N PHE A 22 9.07 6.88 6.19
CA PHE A 22 9.52 6.30 7.45
C PHE A 22 10.34 5.03 7.23
N GLY A 23 9.89 4.12 6.36
CA GLY A 23 10.64 2.92 6.00
C GLY A 23 12.03 3.27 5.47
N LEU A 24 12.10 4.14 4.46
CA LEU A 24 13.37 4.60 3.87
C LEU A 24 14.31 5.32 4.86
N SER A 25 13.78 5.88 5.96
CA SER A 25 14.63 6.44 7.03
C SER A 25 15.35 5.37 7.87
N LYS A 26 14.98 4.09 7.71
CA LYS A 26 15.46 2.95 8.50
C LYS A 26 16.21 1.91 7.68
N VAL A 27 16.04 1.90 6.36
CA VAL A 27 16.60 0.89 5.44
C VAL A 27 17.21 1.54 4.20
N GLU A 28 18.14 0.85 3.57
CA GLU A 28 18.77 1.29 2.31
C GLU A 28 17.84 1.07 1.12
N ASN A 29 17.14 -0.09 1.11
CA ASN A 29 16.15 -0.42 0.10
C ASN A 29 14.82 -0.80 0.75
N LEU A 30 13.72 -0.35 0.16
CA LEU A 30 12.36 -0.65 0.59
C LEU A 30 11.60 -1.43 -0.48
N TRP A 31 11.17 -2.64 -0.14
CA TRP A 31 10.25 -3.45 -0.91
C TRP A 31 8.81 -3.05 -0.57
N ILE A 32 8.07 -2.57 -1.56
CA ILE A 32 6.65 -2.26 -1.44
C ILE A 32 5.84 -3.42 -2.00
N GLY A 33 5.13 -4.14 -1.14
CA GLY A 33 4.24 -5.20 -1.52
C GLY A 33 2.81 -4.70 -1.74
N ILE A 34 2.33 -4.72 -2.99
CA ILE A 34 0.92 -4.46 -3.30
C ILE A 34 0.13 -5.73 -2.98
N GLY A 35 -0.48 -5.76 -1.79
CA GLY A 35 -1.36 -6.83 -1.32
C GLY A 35 -2.68 -6.89 -2.09
N SER A 36 -3.33 -8.05 -2.08
CA SER A 36 -4.53 -8.33 -2.87
C SER A 36 -4.34 -7.92 -4.33
N SER A 37 -3.18 -8.24 -4.91
CA SER A 37 -2.83 -7.81 -6.28
C SER A 37 -3.74 -8.43 -7.34
N ASN A 38 -4.36 -9.56 -7.04
CA ASN A 38 -5.34 -10.26 -7.87
C ASN A 38 -6.78 -9.75 -7.72
N LYS A 39 -7.01 -8.71 -6.91
CA LYS A 39 -8.35 -8.13 -6.64
C LYS A 39 -8.47 -6.74 -7.27
N TYR A 40 -9.53 -6.53 -8.03
CA TYR A 40 -9.89 -5.26 -8.69
C TYR A 40 -11.39 -5.26 -9.01
N ASN A 41 -11.98 -4.10 -9.30
CA ASN A 41 -13.43 -3.96 -9.56
C ASN A 41 -14.32 -4.56 -8.45
N GLU A 42 -13.92 -4.40 -7.19
CA GLU A 42 -14.73 -4.73 -6.01
C GLU A 42 -14.84 -3.49 -5.11
N ARG A 43 -15.93 -3.33 -4.34
CA ARG A 43 -16.08 -2.18 -3.42
C ARG A 43 -14.88 -1.95 -2.49
N ARG A 44 -14.28 -3.06 -2.04
CA ARG A 44 -13.11 -3.06 -1.14
C ARG A 44 -11.78 -2.93 -1.90
N ASN A 45 -11.75 -3.34 -3.17
CA ASN A 45 -10.59 -3.35 -4.05
C ASN A 45 -10.96 -2.79 -5.44
N PRO A 46 -11.25 -1.49 -5.57
CA PRO A 46 -11.76 -0.93 -6.82
C PRO A 46 -10.70 -0.77 -7.91
N PHE A 47 -9.41 -0.65 -7.55
CA PHE A 47 -8.32 -0.34 -8.48
C PHE A 47 -7.45 -1.56 -8.77
N SER A 48 -6.99 -1.68 -10.01
CA SER A 48 -6.10 -2.76 -10.45
C SER A 48 -4.72 -2.65 -9.82
N VAL A 49 -3.90 -3.70 -9.93
CA VAL A 49 -2.51 -3.64 -9.46
C VAL A 49 -1.68 -2.61 -10.24
N ASP A 50 -1.95 -2.44 -11.53
CA ASP A 50 -1.22 -1.49 -12.39
C ASP A 50 -1.58 -0.05 -12.06
N GLU A 51 -2.88 0.23 -11.82
CA GLU A 51 -3.33 1.55 -11.37
C GLU A 51 -2.71 1.90 -10.02
N ARG A 52 -2.65 0.94 -9.10
CA ARG A 52 -2.03 1.14 -7.78
C ARG A 52 -0.52 1.34 -7.88
N ARG A 53 0.17 0.59 -8.76
CA ARG A 53 1.58 0.80 -9.06
C ARG A 53 1.80 2.21 -9.64
N GLU A 54 0.97 2.64 -10.58
CA GLU A 54 1.01 3.99 -11.15
C GLU A 54 0.80 5.06 -10.07
N MET A 55 -0.16 4.87 -9.15
CA MET A 55 -0.39 5.78 -8.02
C MET A 55 0.84 5.89 -7.11
N ILE A 56 1.53 4.78 -6.82
CA ILE A 56 2.73 4.78 -5.96
C ILE A 56 3.88 5.50 -6.68
N ILE A 57 4.23 5.06 -7.90
CA ILE A 57 5.38 5.58 -8.66
C ILE A 57 5.22 7.07 -8.95
N SER A 58 4.02 7.52 -9.31
CA SER A 58 3.76 8.95 -9.58
C SER A 58 3.76 9.82 -8.32
N SER A 59 3.75 9.21 -7.12
CA SER A 59 3.66 9.90 -5.83
C SER A 59 4.97 9.93 -5.04
N ILE A 60 6.02 9.27 -5.54
CA ILE A 60 7.35 9.26 -4.93
C ILE A 60 8.30 10.17 -5.71
N GLU A 61 9.23 10.80 -5.00
CA GLU A 61 10.25 11.64 -5.63
C GLU A 61 11.20 10.80 -6.50
N PRO A 62 11.65 11.30 -7.66
CA PRO A 62 12.59 10.56 -8.52
C PRO A 62 13.87 10.14 -7.80
N SER A 63 14.33 10.91 -6.81
CA SER A 63 15.55 10.64 -6.05
C SER A 63 15.48 9.39 -5.16
N ILE A 64 14.28 8.88 -4.85
CA ILE A 64 14.11 7.68 -4.00
C ILE A 64 13.67 6.45 -4.80
N ILE A 65 13.48 6.57 -6.12
CA ILE A 65 12.95 5.48 -6.95
C ILE A 65 13.89 4.27 -6.98
N ASP A 66 15.21 4.50 -6.98
CA ASP A 66 16.22 3.44 -7.02
C ASP A 66 16.29 2.64 -5.72
N SER A 67 15.87 3.25 -4.61
CA SER A 67 15.77 2.60 -3.29
C SER A 67 14.45 1.85 -3.10
N ILE A 68 13.55 1.83 -4.09
CA ILE A 68 12.23 1.18 -3.99
C ILE A 68 12.08 0.09 -5.05
N LYS A 69 11.55 -1.08 -4.67
CA LYS A 69 11.01 -2.06 -5.63
C LYS A 69 9.60 -2.47 -5.24
N ILE A 70 8.73 -2.59 -6.25
CA ILE A 70 7.31 -2.88 -6.05
C ILE A 70 7.01 -4.32 -6.49
N PHE A 71 6.40 -5.10 -5.60
CA PHE A 71 6.05 -6.51 -5.81
C PHE A 71 4.53 -6.71 -5.72
N ASN A 72 4.01 -7.63 -6.52
CA ASN A 72 2.59 -7.98 -6.52
C ASN A 72 2.39 -9.18 -5.58
N ILE A 73 1.57 -9.02 -4.54
CA ILE A 73 1.30 -10.07 -3.55
C ILE A 73 -0.19 -10.45 -3.64
N PRO A 74 -0.54 -11.55 -4.33
CA PRO A 74 -1.93 -11.97 -4.45
C PRO A 74 -2.43 -12.56 -3.12
N ASP A 75 -3.74 -12.50 -2.91
CA ASP A 75 -4.37 -13.20 -1.80
C ASP A 75 -4.25 -14.72 -2.02
N VAL A 76 -4.04 -15.48 -0.94
CA VAL A 76 -4.01 -16.94 -0.95
C VAL A 76 -5.10 -17.49 -0.04
N ASP A 77 -5.67 -18.65 -0.39
CA ASP A 77 -6.76 -19.26 0.39
C ASP A 77 -6.32 -19.62 1.82
N ASN A 78 -5.04 -19.95 2.00
CA ASN A 78 -4.47 -20.33 3.29
C ASN A 78 -3.62 -19.20 3.90
N HIS A 79 -4.25 -18.43 4.79
CA HIS A 79 -3.63 -17.31 5.49
C HIS A 79 -2.37 -17.71 6.29
N LYS A 80 -2.26 -18.95 6.78
CA LYS A 80 -1.04 -19.43 7.48
C LYS A 80 0.16 -19.54 6.56
N LYS A 81 -0.05 -19.65 5.24
CA LYS A 81 1.01 -19.72 4.23
C LYS A 81 1.35 -18.36 3.63
N TRP A 82 0.66 -17.29 4.03
CA TRP A 82 0.81 -15.99 3.37
C TRP A 82 2.21 -15.40 3.55
N ALA A 83 2.84 -15.49 4.73
CA ALA A 83 4.23 -15.03 4.91
C ALA A 83 5.22 -15.80 4.04
N PHE A 84 5.12 -17.14 3.99
CA PHE A 84 5.93 -17.95 3.08
C PHE A 84 5.72 -17.58 1.61
N HIS A 85 4.48 -17.20 1.26
CA HIS A 85 4.18 -16.73 -0.08
C HIS A 85 4.85 -15.38 -0.38
N VAL A 86 4.82 -14.45 0.58
CA VAL A 86 5.57 -13.19 0.48
C VAL A 86 7.06 -13.46 0.29
N ASP A 87 7.66 -14.35 1.08
CA ASP A 87 9.08 -14.72 0.97
C ASP A 87 9.45 -15.36 -0.38
N SER A 88 8.48 -16.00 -1.05
CA SER A 88 8.69 -16.56 -2.39
C SER A 88 8.66 -15.52 -3.52
N ILE A 89 8.09 -14.35 -3.26
CA ILE A 89 7.88 -13.27 -4.25
C ILE A 89 8.89 -12.15 -4.05
N VAL A 90 9.12 -11.77 -2.80
CA VAL A 90 9.92 -10.60 -2.42
C VAL A 90 11.34 -11.07 -2.10
N PRO A 91 12.38 -10.40 -2.61
CA PRO A 91 13.76 -10.63 -2.17
C PRO A 91 13.88 -10.54 -0.66
N LYS A 92 14.95 -11.11 -0.11
CA LYS A 92 15.20 -11.09 1.34
C LYS A 92 15.08 -9.66 1.91
N TYR A 93 14.47 -9.56 3.09
CA TYR A 93 14.34 -8.33 3.87
C TYR A 93 14.63 -8.63 5.35
N ASP A 94 15.04 -7.59 6.08
CA ASP A 94 15.43 -7.67 7.49
C ASP A 94 14.34 -7.09 8.40
N LEU A 95 13.61 -6.07 7.92
CA LEU A 95 12.59 -5.33 8.66
C LEU A 95 11.23 -5.39 7.95
N VAL A 96 10.15 -5.56 8.71
CA VAL A 96 8.77 -5.47 8.21
C VAL A 96 8.07 -4.30 8.85
N PHE A 97 7.55 -3.38 8.04
CA PHE A 97 6.79 -2.21 8.47
C PHE A 97 5.30 -2.50 8.35
N THR A 98 4.59 -2.64 9.48
CA THR A 98 3.15 -2.89 9.47
C THR A 98 2.47 -2.42 10.74
N ASN A 99 1.21 -1.99 10.61
CA ASN A 99 0.29 -1.75 11.73
C ASN A 99 -0.88 -2.75 11.74
N ASP A 100 -0.85 -3.74 10.85
CA ASP A 100 -1.82 -4.82 10.81
C ASP A 100 -1.38 -5.92 11.79
N GLU A 101 -2.22 -6.17 12.79
CA GLU A 101 -1.93 -7.11 13.88
C GLU A 101 -1.71 -8.54 13.35
N PHE A 102 -2.48 -8.96 12.35
CA PHE A 102 -2.33 -10.26 11.74
C PHE A 102 -0.95 -10.41 11.06
N THR A 103 -0.55 -9.40 10.29
CA THR A 103 0.77 -9.31 9.64
C THR A 103 1.89 -9.32 10.69
N HIS A 104 1.72 -8.59 11.80
CA HIS A 104 2.69 -8.56 12.89
C HIS A 104 2.91 -9.95 13.49
N ILE A 105 1.84 -10.63 13.91
CA ILE A 105 1.88 -11.97 14.50
C ILE A 105 2.52 -12.97 13.54
N LEU A 106 2.23 -12.85 12.25
CA LEU A 106 2.74 -13.76 11.25
C LEU A 106 4.25 -13.58 11.06
N PHE A 107 4.73 -12.36 10.85
CA PHE A 107 6.16 -12.11 10.58
C PHE A 107 7.07 -12.27 11.80
N GLU A 108 6.59 -12.00 13.02
CA GLU A 108 7.33 -12.32 14.24
C GLU A 108 7.60 -13.83 14.38
N LYS A 109 6.60 -14.66 14.07
CA LYS A 109 6.77 -16.13 14.07
C LYS A 109 7.79 -16.62 13.05
N HIS A 110 8.05 -15.82 12.01
CA HIS A 110 9.05 -16.08 10.97
C HIS A 110 10.38 -15.34 11.20
N LYS A 111 10.64 -14.87 12.44
CA LYS A 111 11.90 -14.22 12.88
C LYS A 111 12.26 -12.92 12.15
N SER A 112 11.30 -12.30 11.46
CA SER A 112 11.48 -10.95 10.93
C SER A 112 11.27 -9.92 12.04
N LYS A 113 12.07 -8.84 12.06
CA LYS A 113 11.84 -7.74 13.00
C LYS A 113 10.68 -6.89 12.48
N VAL A 114 9.59 -6.83 13.23
CA VAL A 114 8.43 -6.02 12.87
C VAL A 114 8.55 -4.65 13.54
N ILE A 115 8.34 -3.59 12.77
CA ILE A 115 8.35 -2.20 13.23
C ILE A 115 6.98 -1.59 12.92
N PRO A 116 6.23 -1.14 13.95
CA PRO A 116 5.00 -0.39 13.71
C PRO A 116 5.33 0.94 13.05
N VAL A 117 4.52 1.33 12.08
CA VAL A 117 4.66 2.61 11.39
C VAL A 117 3.93 3.68 12.22
N PRO A 118 4.54 4.84 12.51
CA PRO A 118 3.84 5.95 13.17
C PRO A 118 2.54 6.29 12.44
N LEU A 119 1.41 6.09 13.12
CA LEU A 119 0.09 6.35 12.55
C LEU A 119 -0.21 7.84 12.60
N LYS A 120 -0.22 8.49 11.44
CA LYS A 120 -0.74 9.85 11.30
C LYS A 120 -2.24 9.80 11.06
N GLU A 121 -3.02 10.53 11.88
CA GLU A 121 -4.47 10.77 11.73
C GLU A 121 -5.23 9.58 11.09
N ARG A 122 -5.20 8.39 11.71
CA ARG A 122 -5.67 7.11 11.10
C ARG A 122 -7.10 7.16 10.57
N GLU A 123 -7.97 7.92 11.23
CA GLU A 123 -9.36 8.11 10.82
C GLU A 123 -9.47 8.86 9.49
N LYS A 124 -8.58 9.84 9.29
CA LYS A 124 -8.50 10.65 8.09
C LYS A 124 -7.80 9.91 6.95
N PHE A 125 -6.60 9.38 7.19
CA PHE A 125 -5.79 8.73 6.17
C PHE A 125 -6.06 7.23 6.09
N SER A 126 -7.24 6.88 5.57
CA SER A 126 -7.60 5.49 5.27
C SER A 126 -8.21 5.36 3.88
N GLY A 127 -7.91 4.25 3.20
CA GLY A 127 -8.51 3.97 1.89
C GLY A 127 -10.04 3.94 1.93
N THR A 128 -10.64 3.49 3.05
CA THR A 128 -12.10 3.52 3.22
C THR A 128 -12.64 4.95 3.23
N ASN A 129 -12.02 5.85 4.00
CA ASN A 129 -12.43 7.25 4.03
C ASN A 129 -12.25 7.92 2.67
N VAL A 130 -11.10 7.72 2.01
CA VAL A 130 -10.82 8.29 0.69
C VAL A 130 -11.87 7.83 -0.35
N ARG A 131 -12.19 6.53 -0.41
CA ARG A 131 -13.24 6.02 -1.32
C ARG A 131 -14.61 6.62 -1.03
N GLN A 132 -14.96 6.78 0.26
CA GLN A 132 -16.23 7.39 0.66
C GLN A 132 -16.31 8.86 0.24
N LEU A 133 -15.24 9.62 0.45
CA LEU A 133 -15.19 11.03 0.06
C LEU A 133 -15.27 11.21 -1.47
N ILE A 134 -14.67 10.31 -2.26
CA ILE A 134 -14.83 10.29 -3.72
C ILE A 134 -16.30 10.08 -4.10
N LEU A 135 -16.97 9.09 -3.49
CA LEU A 135 -18.39 8.78 -3.74
C LEU A 135 -19.31 9.95 -3.38
N ASP A 136 -19.05 10.57 -2.23
CA ASP A 136 -19.82 11.70 -1.69
C ASP A 136 -19.56 13.03 -2.40
N ASP A 137 -18.64 13.08 -3.37
CA ASP A 137 -18.20 14.31 -4.03
C ASP A 137 -17.61 15.35 -3.07
N LYS A 138 -16.93 14.88 -2.02
CA LYS A 138 -16.25 15.70 -1.02
C LYS A 138 -14.76 15.82 -1.34
N ASN A 139 -14.06 16.65 -0.58
CA ASN A 139 -12.62 16.88 -0.75
C ASN A 139 -11.78 15.66 -0.28
N TRP A 140 -11.40 14.80 -1.22
CA TRP A 140 -10.50 13.66 -0.99
C TRP A 140 -9.07 13.95 -1.48
N GLN A 141 -8.90 14.99 -2.30
CA GLN A 141 -7.65 15.34 -2.95
C GLN A 141 -6.56 15.70 -1.93
N ASP A 142 -6.94 16.29 -0.80
CA ASP A 142 -6.02 16.62 0.31
C ASP A 142 -5.59 15.38 1.11
N LEU A 143 -6.13 14.19 0.82
CA LEU A 143 -5.79 12.95 1.50
C LEU A 143 -4.84 12.07 0.71
N VAL A 144 -4.54 12.42 -0.54
CA VAL A 144 -3.67 11.65 -1.41
C VAL A 144 -2.54 12.52 -1.97
N PRO A 145 -1.38 11.93 -2.31
CA PRO A 145 -0.34 12.67 -3.03
C PRO A 145 -0.81 13.07 -4.44
N LYS A 146 -0.19 14.09 -5.02
CA LYS A 146 -0.55 14.62 -6.35
C LYS A 146 -0.45 13.58 -7.47
N GLY A 147 0.48 12.63 -7.39
CA GLY A 147 0.58 11.51 -8.33
C GLY A 147 -0.68 10.66 -8.32
N ALA A 148 -1.03 10.12 -7.15
CA ALA A 148 -2.22 9.32 -6.96
C ALA A 148 -3.51 10.08 -7.33
N GLN A 149 -3.59 11.39 -7.03
CA GLN A 149 -4.70 12.24 -7.45
C GLN A 149 -4.90 12.20 -8.97
N LYS A 150 -3.83 12.44 -9.74
CA LYS A 150 -3.89 12.44 -11.22
C LYS A 150 -4.34 11.09 -11.78
N VAL A 151 -3.87 9.98 -11.18
CA VAL A 151 -4.29 8.63 -11.60
C VAL A 151 -5.78 8.41 -11.33
N LEU A 152 -6.26 8.79 -10.15
CA LEU A 152 -7.68 8.66 -9.78
C LEU A 152 -8.60 9.48 -10.69
N GLU A 153 -8.18 10.68 -11.09
CA GLU A 153 -8.89 11.53 -12.04
C GLU A 153 -8.87 10.91 -13.45
N LYS A 154 -7.70 10.45 -13.92
CA LYS A 154 -7.50 9.80 -15.24
C LYS A 154 -8.40 8.58 -15.43
N ILE A 155 -8.58 7.76 -14.38
CA ILE A 155 -9.40 6.53 -14.46
C ILE A 155 -10.88 6.76 -14.12
N ASN A 156 -11.30 8.02 -13.93
CA ASN A 156 -12.65 8.39 -13.50
C ASN A 156 -13.12 7.60 -12.27
N ALA A 157 -12.32 7.62 -11.20
CA ALA A 157 -12.51 6.79 -10.01
C ALA A 157 -13.91 6.93 -9.38
N LYS A 158 -14.52 8.13 -9.44
CA LYS A 158 -15.88 8.38 -8.94
C LYS A 158 -16.91 7.54 -9.69
N GLU A 159 -16.89 7.57 -11.01
CA GLU A 159 -17.83 6.81 -11.83
C GLU A 159 -17.63 5.31 -11.63
N ARG A 160 -16.38 4.85 -11.55
CA ARG A 160 -16.11 3.44 -11.23
C ARG A 160 -16.70 3.05 -9.88
N LEU A 161 -16.43 3.81 -8.82
CA LEU A 161 -16.91 3.48 -7.47
C LEU A 161 -18.44 3.46 -7.37
N LYS A 162 -19.14 4.32 -8.11
CA LYS A 162 -20.61 4.31 -8.16
C LYS A 162 -21.19 3.03 -8.77
N ASN A 163 -20.45 2.40 -9.68
CA ASN A 163 -20.87 1.21 -10.41
C ASN A 163 -20.45 -0.11 -9.72
N LEU A 164 -19.98 -0.07 -8.46
CA LEU A 164 -19.52 -1.23 -7.67
C LEU A 164 -20.41 -1.60 -6.47
#